data_AF-A0A534AT74-F1
#
_entry.id   AF-A0A534AT74-F1
#
_cell.length_a   1.000
_cell.length_b   1.000
_cell.length_c   1.000
_cell.angle_alpha   90.00
_cell.angle_beta   90.00
_cell.angle_gamma   90.00
#
_symmetry.space_group_name_H-M   'P 1'
#
loop_
_entity.id
_entity.type
_entity.pdbx_description
1 polymer ?
#
loop_
_entity_poly.entity_id
_entity_poly.type
_entity_poly.pdbx_seq_one_letter_code
_entity_poly.pdbx_strand_id
1 'polypeptide(L)'
;MALEAIKKYSKVPAVVTLAMHREALTRDGLTPAEACKRLEDAGADVVGLNCHRGPATMLPMLREIRAAVKCHVAGLPVPYRTTPGQPSFMSLTDPCCGNQRAFPVGLDPFLCTRGEIFDFGREAHGLGIRYLGVCCGAGPHHIRALAESLGRHPPASRYSVDMSRHAFFGTDQRIRKIQSDYVVKL
;
A
#
# COMPACT_ATOMS: atom_id res chain seq x y z
N MET A 1 7.61 -26.15 -4.72
CA MET A 1 7.12 -24.78 -4.41
C MET A 1 5.72 -24.84 -3.78
N ALA A 2 5.32 -23.90 -2.91
CA ALA A 2 3.96 -23.87 -2.35
C ALA A 2 2.85 -23.85 -3.44
N LEU A 3 3.11 -23.19 -4.56
CA LEU A 3 2.24 -23.17 -5.73
C LEU A 3 1.92 -24.56 -6.27
N GLU A 4 2.91 -25.45 -6.39
CA GLU A 4 2.70 -26.81 -6.90
C GLU A 4 1.73 -27.60 -6.02
N ALA A 5 1.83 -27.42 -4.70
CA ALA A 5 0.88 -28.03 -3.76
C ALA A 5 -0.54 -27.48 -3.97
N ILE A 6 -0.71 -26.17 -4.17
CA ILE A 6 -2.01 -25.56 -4.47
C ILE A 6 -2.60 -26.15 -5.75
N LYS A 7 -1.82 -26.22 -6.84
CA LYS A 7 -2.30 -26.75 -8.13
C LYS A 7 -2.57 -28.26 -8.09
N LYS A 8 -1.83 -29.02 -7.28
CA LYS A 8 -2.02 -30.47 -7.15
C LYS A 8 -3.27 -30.82 -6.35
N TYR A 9 -3.55 -30.09 -5.27
CA TYR A 9 -4.60 -30.47 -4.30
C TYR A 9 -5.84 -29.57 -4.33
N SER A 10 -5.86 -28.51 -5.15
CA SER A 10 -6.99 -27.59 -5.26
C SER A 10 -7.26 -27.20 -6.71
N LYS A 11 -8.51 -26.77 -6.96
CA LYS A 11 -8.97 -26.23 -8.25
C LYS A 11 -9.28 -24.72 -8.17
N VAL A 12 -9.05 -24.08 -7.02
CA VAL A 12 -9.27 -22.64 -6.86
C VAL A 12 -8.11 -21.83 -7.46
N PRO A 13 -8.32 -20.55 -7.81
CA PRO A 13 -7.24 -19.68 -8.29
C PRO A 13 -6.09 -19.57 -7.27
N ALA A 14 -4.85 -19.71 -7.74
CA ALA A 14 -3.64 -19.58 -6.95
C ALA A 14 -3.14 -18.13 -6.95
N VAL A 15 -3.23 -17.47 -5.79
CA VAL A 15 -2.67 -16.13 -5.56
C VAL A 15 -1.37 -16.28 -4.78
N VAL A 16 -0.26 -15.87 -5.39
CA VAL A 16 1.07 -15.99 -4.77
C VAL A 16 1.79 -14.64 -4.79
N THR A 17 1.94 -14.03 -3.63
CA THR A 17 2.68 -12.76 -3.48
C THR A 17 3.99 -12.96 -2.74
N LEU A 18 4.99 -12.16 -3.09
CA LEU A 18 6.32 -12.16 -2.49
C LEU A 18 6.49 -10.92 -1.60
N ALA A 19 7.21 -11.08 -0.50
CA ALA A 19 7.49 -10.01 0.43
C ALA A 19 8.96 -9.57 0.31
N MET A 20 9.20 -8.49 -0.44
CA MET A 20 10.55 -7.96 -0.65
C MET A 20 10.99 -7.15 0.56
N HIS A 21 12.00 -7.63 1.28
CA HIS A 21 12.46 -7.02 2.53
C HIS A 21 13.29 -5.75 2.30
N ARG A 22 14.61 -5.79 2.45
CA ARG A 22 15.50 -4.61 2.23
C ARG A 22 16.17 -4.71 0.88
N GLU A 23 16.59 -5.92 0.55
CA GLU A 23 17.34 -6.32 -0.62
C GLU A 23 16.51 -6.18 -1.90
N ALA A 24 17.18 -5.88 -3.01
CA ALA A 24 16.54 -5.81 -4.32
C ALA A 24 16.16 -7.20 -4.87
N LEU A 25 16.88 -8.23 -4.43
CA LEU A 25 16.69 -9.62 -4.85
C LEU A 25 15.99 -10.43 -3.77
N THR A 26 15.29 -11.49 -4.18
CA THR A 26 14.83 -12.54 -3.29
C THR A 26 16.04 -13.24 -2.65
N ARG A 27 15.80 -14.04 -1.61
CA ARG A 27 16.87 -14.85 -0.98
C ARG A 27 17.50 -15.86 -1.96
N ASP A 28 16.77 -16.23 -3.00
CA ASP A 28 17.23 -17.12 -4.06
C ASP A 28 17.92 -16.36 -5.22
N GLY A 29 18.20 -15.07 -5.04
CA GLY A 29 18.96 -14.26 -6.00
C GLY A 29 18.15 -13.79 -7.22
N LEU A 30 16.82 -13.81 -7.16
CA LEU A 30 15.95 -13.38 -8.27
C LEU A 30 15.46 -11.95 -8.08
N THR A 31 15.31 -11.20 -9.15
CA THR A 31 14.52 -9.97 -9.13
C THR A 31 13.04 -10.30 -8.85
N PRO A 32 12.24 -9.34 -8.33
CA PRO A 32 10.80 -9.54 -8.14
C PRO A 32 10.08 -9.92 -9.44
N ALA A 33 10.49 -9.31 -10.57
CA ALA A 33 9.91 -9.58 -11.88
C ALA A 33 10.21 -11.02 -12.36
N GLU A 34 11.46 -11.49 -12.24
CA GLU A 34 11.83 -12.86 -12.58
C GLU A 34 11.12 -13.89 -11.70
N ALA A 35 11.04 -13.63 -10.39
CA ALA A 35 10.36 -14.53 -9.46
C ALA A 35 8.85 -14.62 -9.77
N CYS A 36 8.20 -13.49 -10.04
CA CYS A 36 6.80 -13.47 -10.48
C CYS A 36 6.60 -14.16 -11.83
N LYS A 37 7.54 -14.00 -12.77
CA LYS A 37 7.48 -14.68 -14.06
C LYS A 37 7.56 -16.20 -13.91
N ARG A 38 8.47 -16.71 -13.08
CA ARG A 38 8.55 -18.14 -12.77
C ARG A 38 7.27 -18.69 -12.12
N LEU A 39 6.65 -17.91 -11.23
CA LEU A 39 5.37 -18.29 -10.61
C LEU A 39 4.23 -18.32 -11.62
N GLU A 40 4.16 -17.34 -12.53
CA GLU A 40 3.21 -17.35 -13.64
C GLU A 40 3.41 -18.58 -14.53
N ASP A 41 4.64 -18.85 -14.96
CA ASP A 41 4.97 -19.98 -15.84
C ASP A 41 4.65 -21.33 -15.19
N ALA A 42 4.72 -21.39 -13.85
CA ALA A 42 4.30 -22.55 -13.05
C ALA A 42 2.78 -22.61 -12.78
N GLY A 43 1.99 -21.68 -13.33
CA GLY A 43 0.53 -21.71 -13.32
C GLY A 43 -0.15 -20.94 -12.19
N ALA A 44 0.51 -19.94 -11.60
CA ALA A 44 -0.15 -18.99 -10.69
C ALA A 44 -1.13 -18.09 -11.45
N ASP A 45 -2.33 -17.94 -10.91
CA ASP A 45 -3.40 -17.11 -11.49
C ASP A 45 -3.20 -15.61 -11.16
N VAL A 46 -2.59 -15.33 -10.01
CA VAL A 46 -2.20 -13.98 -9.58
C VAL A 46 -0.81 -14.04 -8.95
N VAL A 47 0.07 -13.11 -9.36
CA VAL A 47 1.39 -12.91 -8.76
C VAL A 47 1.53 -11.48 -8.24
N GLY A 48 2.56 -11.18 -7.46
CA GLY A 48 2.85 -9.79 -7.09
C GLY A 48 3.51 -9.64 -5.74
N LEU A 49 3.30 -8.50 -5.09
CA LEU A 49 4.00 -8.12 -3.88
C LEU A 49 3.07 -7.79 -2.72
N ASN A 50 3.52 -8.12 -1.50
CA ASN A 50 2.86 -7.72 -0.27
C ASN A 50 3.88 -7.38 0.84
N CYS A 51 3.41 -6.64 1.84
CA CYS A 51 4.17 -6.31 3.05
C CYS A 51 5.45 -5.50 2.78
N HIS A 52 6.32 -5.39 3.81
CA HIS A 52 7.65 -4.78 3.89
C HIS A 52 7.84 -3.38 3.28
N ARG A 53 7.64 -3.25 1.97
CA ARG A 53 7.76 -2.02 1.19
C ARG A 53 6.53 -1.13 1.40
N GLY A 54 6.76 0.16 1.61
CA GLY A 54 5.73 1.18 1.53
C GLY A 54 5.30 1.46 0.08
N PRO A 55 4.27 2.30 -0.13
CA PRO A 55 3.76 2.56 -1.48
C PRO A 55 4.83 3.08 -2.44
N ALA A 56 5.62 4.06 -2.01
CA ALA A 56 6.66 4.68 -2.84
C ALA A 56 7.78 3.72 -3.26
N THR A 57 8.17 2.78 -2.39
CA THR A 57 9.25 1.82 -2.71
C THR A 57 8.75 0.56 -3.38
N MET A 58 7.46 0.21 -3.24
CA MET A 58 6.86 -0.94 -3.91
C MET A 58 6.51 -0.66 -5.37
N LEU A 59 6.05 0.54 -5.68
CA LEU A 59 5.47 0.85 -6.98
C LEU A 59 6.41 0.67 -8.19
N PRO A 60 7.71 1.03 -8.10
CA PRO A 60 8.66 0.72 -9.16
C PRO A 60 8.78 -0.79 -9.44
N MET A 61 8.82 -1.62 -8.39
CA MET A 61 8.88 -3.08 -8.54
C MET A 61 7.60 -3.63 -9.17
N LEU A 62 6.44 -3.07 -8.83
CA LEU A 62 5.17 -3.47 -9.44
C LEU A 62 5.12 -3.14 -10.93
N ARG A 63 5.71 -2.02 -11.36
CA ARG A 63 5.84 -1.65 -12.77
C ARG A 63 6.68 -2.68 -13.54
N GLU A 64 7.81 -3.08 -12.97
CA GLU A 64 8.68 -4.12 -13.54
C GLU A 64 7.97 -5.48 -13.62
N ILE A 65 7.32 -5.91 -12.53
CA ILE A 65 6.54 -7.17 -12.51
C ILE A 65 5.45 -7.15 -13.57
N ARG A 66 4.71 -6.04 -13.68
CA ARG A 66 3.63 -5.92 -14.64
C ARG A 66 4.11 -6.05 -16.07
N ALA A 67 5.28 -5.52 -16.40
CA ALA A 67 5.89 -5.66 -17.73
C ALA A 67 6.35 -7.10 -18.03
N ALA A 68 6.70 -7.88 -16.99
CA ALA A 68 7.23 -9.23 -17.14
C ALA A 68 6.16 -10.33 -17.26
N VAL A 69 4.96 -10.10 -16.73
CA VAL A 69 3.88 -11.12 -16.66
C VAL A 69 2.63 -10.71 -17.44
N LYS A 70 1.79 -11.70 -17.77
CA LYS A 70 0.48 -11.53 -18.44
C LYS A 70 -0.71 -11.75 -17.50
N CYS A 71 -0.55 -12.55 -16.43
CA CYS A 71 -1.58 -12.85 -15.45
C CYS A 71 -1.93 -11.63 -14.58
N HIS A 72 -2.85 -11.78 -13.63
CA HIS A 72 -3.17 -10.68 -12.74
C HIS A 72 -2.00 -10.36 -11.79
N VAL A 73 -1.82 -9.07 -11.50
CA VAL A 73 -0.81 -8.60 -10.55
C VAL A 73 -1.48 -8.08 -9.28
N ALA A 74 -0.88 -8.41 -8.15
CA ALA A 74 -1.23 -7.98 -6.81
C ALA A 74 -0.22 -6.97 -6.24
N GLY A 75 -0.72 -5.91 -5.61
CA GLY A 75 0.08 -4.90 -4.90
C GLY A 75 -0.54 -4.58 -3.55
N LEU A 76 0.15 -4.96 -2.48
CA LEU A 76 -0.31 -4.80 -1.10
C LEU A 76 0.80 -4.23 -0.20
N PRO A 77 1.18 -2.94 -0.36
CA PRO A 77 2.21 -2.33 0.47
C PRO A 77 1.77 -2.23 1.93
N VAL A 78 2.74 -2.10 2.83
CA VAL A 78 2.44 -1.57 4.18
C VAL A 78 2.17 -0.06 4.08
N PRO A 79 1.31 0.54 4.91
CA PRO A 79 1.03 1.97 4.85
C PRO A 79 2.05 2.75 5.68
N TYR A 80 3.35 2.54 5.44
CA TYR A 80 4.43 3.28 6.08
C TYR A 80 5.32 3.93 5.01
N ARG A 81 5.82 5.14 5.30
CA ARG A 81 6.72 5.90 4.42
C ARG A 81 8.13 5.31 4.44
N THR A 82 8.34 4.27 3.65
CA THR A 82 9.67 3.73 3.37
C THR A 82 10.40 4.56 2.31
N THR A 83 11.73 4.64 2.38
CA THR A 83 12.58 5.38 1.42
C THR A 83 13.60 4.43 0.78
N PRO A 84 14.28 4.80 -0.32
CA PRO A 84 15.34 3.94 -0.89
C PRO A 84 16.42 3.53 0.13
N GLY A 85 16.78 4.41 1.07
CA GLY A 85 17.74 4.11 2.14
C GLY A 85 17.17 3.26 3.29
N GLN A 86 15.86 3.33 3.53
CA GLN A 86 15.13 2.52 4.53
C GLN A 86 13.90 1.88 3.90
N PRO A 87 14.10 0.91 3.00
CA PRO A 87 13.06 0.55 2.04
C PRO A 87 12.12 -0.53 2.57
N SER A 88 12.34 -1.04 3.78
CA SER A 88 11.39 -1.87 4.55
C SER A 88 10.91 -1.08 5.77
N PHE A 89 9.65 -1.21 6.18
CA PHE A 89 9.18 -0.63 7.45
C PHE A 89 9.94 -1.18 8.68
N MET A 90 10.48 -2.39 8.56
CA MET A 90 11.38 -2.99 9.56
C MET A 90 12.80 -2.40 9.54
N SER A 91 13.09 -1.52 8.59
CA SER A 91 14.35 -0.78 8.48
C SER A 91 14.20 0.70 8.83
N LEU A 92 13.01 1.14 9.25
CA LEU A 92 12.79 2.53 9.65
C LEU A 92 13.52 2.86 10.95
N THR A 93 14.14 4.03 11.01
CA THR A 93 14.75 4.60 12.22
C THR A 93 14.14 5.96 12.51
N ASP A 94 13.93 6.27 13.79
CA ASP A 94 13.31 7.52 14.21
C ASP A 94 14.34 8.52 14.76
N PRO A 95 14.59 9.65 14.07
CA PRO A 95 15.47 10.70 14.55
C PRO A 95 15.04 11.30 15.90
N CYS A 96 13.75 11.32 16.20
CA CYS A 96 13.22 11.77 17.49
C CYS A 96 13.53 10.79 18.64
N CYS A 97 13.89 9.55 18.30
CA CYS A 97 14.28 8.50 19.26
C CYS A 97 15.76 8.12 19.09
N GLY A 98 16.64 9.09 18.84
CA GLY A 98 18.09 8.86 18.72
C GLY A 98 18.49 7.96 17.55
N ASN A 99 17.71 7.98 16.46
CA ASN A 99 17.86 7.10 15.29
C ASN A 99 17.76 5.59 15.62
N GLN A 100 17.08 5.23 16.72
CA GLN A 100 16.78 3.84 17.03
C GLN A 100 15.83 3.22 16.00
N ARG A 101 15.86 1.89 15.90
CA ARG A 101 14.94 1.13 15.04
C ARG A 101 13.51 1.32 15.53
N ALA A 102 12.64 1.80 14.63
CA ALA A 102 11.23 2.04 14.92
C ALA A 102 10.43 0.74 15.06
N PHE A 103 10.73 -0.28 14.26
CA PHE A 103 9.97 -1.53 14.29
C PHE A 103 10.24 -2.34 15.58
N PRO A 104 9.21 -2.98 16.19
CA PRO A 104 7.81 -2.97 15.76
C PRO A 104 6.92 -1.90 16.42
N VAL A 105 7.40 -1.19 17.45
CA VAL A 105 6.55 -0.43 18.38
C VAL A 105 6.57 1.09 18.24
N GLY A 106 7.46 1.64 17.41
CA GLY A 106 7.62 3.09 17.17
C GLY A 106 7.28 3.50 15.74
N LEU A 107 6.33 2.82 15.10
CA LEU A 107 6.03 3.01 13.67
C LEU A 107 5.02 4.13 13.39
N ASP A 108 4.34 4.63 14.42
CA ASP A 108 3.27 5.63 14.35
C ASP A 108 3.66 6.88 13.55
N PRO A 109 4.87 7.48 13.73
CA PRO A 109 5.27 8.67 12.97
C PRO A 109 5.41 8.42 11.46
N PHE A 110 5.57 7.16 11.04
CA PHE A 110 5.86 6.79 9.66
C PHE A 110 4.61 6.43 8.86
N LEU A 111 3.43 6.41 9.48
CA LEU A 111 2.18 6.04 8.81
C LEU A 111 1.89 6.95 7.61
N CYS A 112 1.57 6.35 6.48
CA CYS A 112 1.01 7.02 5.33
C CYS A 112 -0.33 7.65 5.70
N THR A 113 -0.65 8.79 5.09
CA THR A 113 -1.99 9.35 5.12
C THR A 113 -2.93 8.57 4.22
N ARG A 114 -4.24 8.79 4.41
CA ARG A 114 -5.27 8.33 3.47
C ARG A 114 -5.04 8.81 2.04
N GLY A 115 -4.49 10.03 1.86
CA GLY A 115 -4.21 10.61 0.54
C GLY A 115 -3.10 9.83 -0.17
N GLU A 116 -2.02 9.52 0.53
CA GLU A 116 -0.92 8.72 -0.04
C GLU A 116 -1.38 7.32 -0.47
N ILE A 117 -2.28 6.68 0.28
CA ILE A 117 -2.87 5.39 -0.11
C ILE A 117 -3.84 5.53 -1.29
N PHE A 118 -4.60 6.64 -1.35
CA PHE A 118 -5.47 6.95 -2.47
C PHE A 118 -4.64 7.09 -3.77
N ASP A 119 -3.56 7.88 -3.72
CA ASP A 119 -2.68 8.11 -4.87
C ASP A 119 -1.99 6.82 -5.32
N PHE A 120 -1.49 6.01 -4.37
CA PHE A 120 -0.99 4.67 -4.68
C PHE A 120 -2.01 3.83 -5.44
N GLY A 121 -3.26 3.80 -4.97
CA GLY A 121 -4.32 3.03 -5.61
C GLY A 121 -4.59 3.49 -7.04
N ARG A 122 -4.64 4.81 -7.29
CA ARG A 122 -4.78 5.37 -8.64
C ARG A 122 -3.63 4.97 -9.55
N GLU A 123 -2.40 5.16 -9.09
CA GLU A 123 -1.22 4.89 -9.92
C GLU A 123 -1.08 3.39 -10.20
N ALA A 124 -1.20 2.55 -9.17
CA ALA A 124 -1.13 1.09 -9.32
C ALA A 124 -2.24 0.56 -10.24
N HIS A 125 -3.47 1.08 -10.12
CA HIS A 125 -4.54 0.73 -11.03
C HIS A 125 -4.28 1.18 -12.47
N GLY A 126 -3.73 2.39 -12.65
CA GLY A 126 -3.28 2.92 -13.95
C GLY A 126 -2.22 2.04 -14.61
N LEU A 127 -1.36 1.38 -13.82
CA LEU A 127 -0.39 0.39 -14.31
C LEU A 127 -1.01 -0.95 -14.75
N GLY A 128 -2.31 -1.18 -14.55
CA GLY A 128 -2.91 -2.49 -14.88
C GLY A 128 -2.93 -3.48 -13.73
N ILE A 129 -2.64 -3.04 -12.50
CA ILE A 129 -2.70 -3.88 -11.29
C ILE A 129 -4.15 -3.94 -10.84
N ARG A 130 -4.64 -5.14 -10.52
CA ARG A 130 -6.08 -5.39 -10.29
C ARG A 130 -6.39 -6.02 -8.95
N TYR A 131 -5.41 -6.62 -8.30
CA TYR A 131 -5.54 -7.04 -6.90
C TYR A 131 -4.79 -6.03 -6.03
N LEU A 132 -5.51 -5.03 -5.53
CA LEU A 132 -4.94 -3.99 -4.68
C LEU A 132 -5.41 -4.16 -3.23
N GLY A 133 -4.47 -3.99 -2.31
CA GLY A 133 -4.74 -4.03 -0.87
C GLY A 133 -3.71 -3.22 -0.10
N VAL A 134 -3.76 -3.32 1.22
CA VAL A 134 -2.78 -2.73 2.14
C VAL A 134 -2.50 -3.75 3.24
N CYS A 135 -1.24 -3.93 3.60
CA CYS A 135 -0.78 -5.00 4.48
C CYS A 135 -0.68 -4.52 5.95
N CYS A 136 0.32 -5.00 6.70
CA CYS A 136 0.52 -4.69 8.13
C CYS A 136 0.47 -3.18 8.40
N GLY A 137 -0.29 -2.76 9.42
CA GLY A 137 -0.51 -1.36 9.77
C GLY A 137 -1.74 -0.73 9.12
N ALA A 138 -2.42 -1.41 8.19
CA ALA A 138 -3.63 -0.89 7.56
C ALA A 138 -4.79 -0.76 8.54
N GLY A 139 -5.19 0.49 8.82
CA GLY A 139 -6.49 0.80 9.41
C GLY A 139 -7.64 0.85 8.38
N PRO A 140 -8.91 0.82 8.82
CA PRO A 140 -10.08 0.88 7.93
C PRO A 140 -10.11 2.09 7.00
N HIS A 141 -9.53 3.22 7.42
CA HIS A 141 -9.46 4.44 6.62
C HIS A 141 -8.49 4.31 5.43
N HIS A 142 -7.43 3.50 5.52
CA HIS A 142 -6.55 3.19 4.40
C HIS A 142 -7.27 2.33 3.35
N ILE A 143 -7.96 1.28 3.80
CA ILE A 143 -8.72 0.39 2.91
C ILE A 143 -9.82 1.14 2.19
N ARG A 144 -10.53 2.04 2.90
CA ARG A 144 -11.54 2.91 2.31
C ARG A 144 -10.94 3.85 1.27
N ALA A 145 -9.85 4.54 1.59
CA ALA A 145 -9.18 5.44 0.65
C ALA A 145 -8.70 4.71 -0.61
N LEU A 146 -8.17 3.49 -0.45
CA LEU A 146 -7.82 2.62 -1.58
C LEU A 146 -9.04 2.23 -2.42
N ALA A 147 -10.19 1.92 -1.81
CA ALA A 147 -11.40 1.61 -2.57
C ALA A 147 -11.93 2.83 -3.34
N GLU A 148 -11.96 4.00 -2.70
CA GLU A 148 -12.40 5.27 -3.28
C GLU A 148 -11.50 5.73 -4.42
N SER A 149 -10.20 5.45 -4.36
CA SER A 149 -9.27 5.77 -5.44
C SER A 149 -9.51 4.98 -6.72
N LEU A 150 -10.23 3.87 -6.61
CA LEU A 150 -10.69 3.04 -7.74
C LEU A 150 -12.12 3.40 -8.18
N GLY A 151 -12.66 4.54 -7.69
CA GLY A 151 -14.04 4.97 -7.98
C GLY A 151 -15.11 4.15 -7.26
N ARG A 152 -14.75 3.35 -6.26
CA ARG A 152 -15.72 2.56 -5.47
C ARG A 152 -16.24 3.39 -4.31
N HIS A 153 -17.51 3.19 -3.98
CA HIS A 153 -18.15 3.81 -2.81
C HIS A 153 -18.65 2.73 -1.84
N PRO A 154 -17.76 2.07 -1.08
CA PRO A 154 -18.17 1.10 -0.07
C PRO A 154 -19.08 1.75 0.99
N PRO A 155 -19.89 0.99 1.76
CA PRO A 155 -20.73 1.55 2.82
C PRO A 155 -19.96 2.42 3.84
N ALA A 156 -18.67 2.13 4.04
CA ALA A 156 -17.80 2.89 4.91
C ALA A 156 -17.44 4.30 4.37
N SER A 157 -17.68 4.61 3.08
CA SER A 157 -17.51 5.93 2.46
C SER A 157 -18.32 7.03 3.13
N ARG A 158 -19.39 6.69 3.84
CA ARG A 158 -20.12 7.63 4.71
C ARG A 158 -19.26 8.25 5.82
N TYR A 159 -18.12 7.63 6.16
CA TYR A 159 -17.15 8.11 7.14
C TYR A 159 -15.92 8.76 6.50
N SER A 160 -15.95 9.01 5.19
CA SER A 160 -14.90 9.79 4.53
C SER A 160 -14.95 11.23 4.99
N VAL A 161 -13.77 11.86 5.01
CA VAL A 161 -13.64 13.21 5.56
C VAL A 161 -14.32 14.19 4.63
N ASP A 162 -15.19 15.00 5.20
CA ASP A 162 -15.83 16.12 4.53
C ASP A 162 -15.20 17.41 5.07
N MET A 163 -14.19 17.92 4.36
CA MET A 163 -13.50 19.15 4.78
C MET A 163 -14.41 20.37 4.72
N SER A 164 -15.51 20.35 3.95
CA SER A 164 -16.47 21.46 3.97
C SER A 164 -17.07 21.66 5.36
N ARG A 165 -17.10 20.60 6.19
CA ARG A 165 -17.62 20.62 7.56
C ARG A 165 -16.55 20.81 8.64
N HIS A 166 -15.29 21.01 8.27
CA HIS A 166 -14.23 21.22 9.24
C HIS A 166 -14.48 22.51 10.03
N ALA A 167 -14.28 22.49 11.35
CA ALA A 167 -14.67 23.60 12.24
C ALA A 167 -14.01 24.94 11.87
N PHE A 168 -12.75 24.90 11.44
CA PHE A 168 -11.96 26.09 11.08
C PHE A 168 -11.86 26.29 9.56
N PHE A 169 -11.30 25.31 8.86
CA PHE A 169 -11.06 25.35 7.41
C PHE A 169 -12.25 24.94 6.52
N GLY A 170 -13.44 24.75 7.08
CA GLY A 170 -14.60 24.34 6.30
C GLY A 170 -15.31 25.51 5.61
N THR A 171 -16.20 25.16 4.69
CA THR A 171 -17.00 26.09 3.87
C THR A 171 -18.51 25.94 4.08
N ASP A 172 -18.96 25.00 4.92
CA ASP A 172 -20.37 24.80 5.27
C ASP A 172 -20.90 26.03 6.01
N GLN A 173 -22.06 26.54 5.56
CA GLN A 173 -22.69 27.74 6.10
C GLN A 173 -23.06 27.62 7.59
N ARG A 174 -23.11 26.40 8.14
CA ARG A 174 -23.38 26.14 9.57
C ARG A 174 -22.16 26.37 10.46
N ILE A 175 -20.98 26.61 9.90
CA ILE A 175 -19.78 26.93 10.66
C ILE A 175 -19.97 28.29 11.34
N ARG A 176 -19.76 28.33 12.66
CA ARG A 176 -19.96 29.56 13.44
C ARG A 176 -18.88 30.57 13.09
N LYS A 177 -19.28 31.84 12.92
CA LYS A 177 -18.37 32.95 12.62
C LYS A 177 -17.16 33.04 13.55
N ILE A 178 -17.33 32.76 14.84
CA ILE A 178 -16.22 32.74 15.81
C ILE A 178 -15.09 31.77 15.41
N GLN A 179 -15.41 30.66 14.75
CA GLN A 179 -14.41 29.71 14.27
C GLN A 179 -13.76 30.21 12.98
N SER A 180 -14.54 30.76 12.05
CA SER A 180 -14.05 31.34 10.80
C SER A 180 -13.10 32.51 11.05
N ASP A 181 -13.45 33.40 11.98
CA ASP A 181 -12.64 34.54 12.39
C ASP A 181 -11.35 34.09 13.11
N TYR A 182 -11.34 32.92 13.75
CA TYR A 182 -10.16 32.38 14.42
C TYR A 182 -9.09 31.85 13.46
N VAL A 183 -9.46 31.52 12.21
CA VAL A 183 -8.54 30.95 11.21
C VAL A 183 -7.30 31.81 10.99
N VAL A 184 -7.42 33.15 11.07
CA VAL A 184 -6.29 34.08 10.91
C VAL A 184 -5.21 33.97 12.00
N LYS A 185 -5.48 33.23 13.09
CA LYS A 185 -4.56 33.02 14.22
C LYS A 185 -3.91 31.63 14.23
N LEU A 186 -4.32 30.73 13.33
CA LEU A 186 -3.75 29.39 13.16
C LEU A 186 -2.54 29.43 12.23
#